data_AF-A0A9E3AN84-F1
#
_entry.id   AF-A0A9E3AN84-F1
#
_cell.length_a   1.000
_cell.length_b   1.000
_cell.length_c   1.000
_cell.angle_alpha   90.00
_cell.angle_beta   90.00
_cell.angle_gamma   90.00
#
_symmetry.space_group_name_H-M   'P 1'
#
loop_
_entity.id
_entity.type
_entity.pdbx_description
1 polymer ?
#
loop_
_entity_poly.entity_id
_entity_poly.type
_entity_poly.pdbx_seq_one_letter_code
_entity_poly.pdbx_strand_id
1 'polypeptide(L)' 'MAQGYELYYWPSIQGRGEFVRLALEEAGAAYDDVARRDENAMFRFLNG' A
#
# COMPACT_ATOMS: atom_id res chain seq x y z
N MET A 1 -1.37 12.46 -11.51
CA MET A 1 -0.41 13.08 -10.58
C MET A 1 -0.78 12.59 -9.19
N ALA A 2 -0.09 11.59 -8.64
CA ALA A 2 -0.40 11.13 -7.29
C ALA A 2 0.05 12.23 -6.32
N GLN A 3 -0.89 12.84 -5.61
CA GLN A 3 -0.62 13.88 -4.61
C GLN A 3 -0.15 13.26 -3.26
N GLY A 4 0.17 11.96 -3.23
CA GLY A 4 0.45 11.16 -2.04
C GLY A 4 1.25 9.88 -2.35
N TYR A 5 1.52 9.07 -1.32
CA TYR A 5 2.28 7.82 -1.44
C TYR A 5 1.44 6.69 -2.05
N GLU A 6 2.06 5.78 -2.80
CA GLU A 6 1.45 4.51 -3.18
C GLU A 6 1.91 3.42 -2.21
N LEU A 7 0.96 2.78 -1.53
CA LEU A 7 1.23 1.73 -0.55
C LEU A 7 1.15 0.35 -1.22
N TYR A 8 2.31 -0.26 -1.43
CA TYR A 8 2.46 -1.64 -1.91
C TYR A 8 2.87 -2.56 -0.76
N TYR A 9 2.15 -3.66 -0.59
CA TYR A 9 2.50 -4.78 0.29
C TYR A 9 1.83 -6.06 -0.23
N TRP A 10 2.13 -7.22 0.37
CA TRP A 10 1.40 -8.46 0.07
C TRP A 10 0.14 -8.55 0.95
N PRO A 11 -1.08 -8.34 0.39
CA PRO A 11 -2.31 -8.30 1.20
C PRO A 11 -2.71 -9.67 1.73
N SER A 12 -2.25 -10.76 1.10
CA SER A 12 -2.48 -12.14 1.54
C SER A 12 -1.69 -12.55 2.77
N ILE A 13 -0.68 -11.76 3.19
CA ILE A 13 0.13 -12.03 4.38
C ILE A 13 -0.28 -11.05 5.47
N GLN A 14 -0.95 -11.57 6.50
CA GLN A 14 -1.45 -10.78 7.62
C GLN A 14 -0.34 -9.91 8.24
N GLY A 15 -0.68 -8.64 8.51
CA GLY A 15 0.22 -7.68 9.18
C GLY A 15 1.22 -6.97 8.27
N ARG A 16 1.40 -7.37 6.99
CA ARG A 16 2.43 -6.77 6.11
C ARG A 16 2.20 -5.31 5.72
N GLY A 17 0.95 -4.84 5.70
CA GLY A 17 0.62 -3.43 5.41
C GLY A 17 0.15 -2.62 6.62
N GLU A 18 -0.24 -3.29 7.70
CA GLU A 18 -1.05 -2.67 8.76
C GLU A 18 -0.30 -1.57 9.52
N PHE A 19 0.94 -1.82 9.92
CA PHE A 19 1.74 -0.81 10.65
C PHE A 19 2.03 0.43 9.80
N VAL A 20 2.27 0.25 8.50
CA VAL A 20 2.53 1.37 7.59
C VAL A 20 1.24 2.16 7.35
N ARG A 21 0.10 1.48 7.18
CA ARG A 21 -1.22 2.11 7.04
C ARG A 21 -1.56 2.95 8.27
N LEU A 22 -1.40 2.39 9.47
CA LEU A 22 -1.63 3.11 10.74
C LEU A 22 -0.69 4.31 10.88
N ALA A 23 0.58 4.19 10.49
CA ALA A 23 1.52 5.32 10.54
C ALA A 23 1.14 6.44 9.56
N LEU A 24 0.70 6.09 8.36
CA LEU A 24 0.22 7.07 7.36
C LEU A 24 -1.06 7.77 7.82
N GLU A 25 -1.98 7.02 8.43
CA GLU A 25 -3.23 7.53 9.00
C GLU A 25 -2.97 8.50 10.17
N GLU A 26 -2.11 8.12 11.13
CA GLU A 26 -1.72 8.97 12.26
C GLU A 26 -1.00 10.24 11.80
N ALA A 27 -0.16 10.14 10.76
CA ALA A 27 0.55 11.28 10.19
C ALA A 27 -0.34 12.19 9.33
N GLY A 28 -1.59 11.80 9.04
CA GLY A 28 -2.46 12.52 8.11
C GLY A 28 -1.92 12.57 6.67
N ALA A 29 -1.06 11.61 6.31
CA ALA A 29 -0.44 11.56 5.00
C ALA A 29 -1.43 11.03 3.96
N ALA A 30 -1.52 11.72 2.81
CA ALA A 30 -2.29 11.19 1.69
C ALA A 30 -1.58 9.96 1.10
N TYR A 31 -2.32 8.87 0.93
CA TYR A 31 -1.82 7.65 0.28
C TYR A 31 -2.92 6.92 -0.48
N ASP A 32 -2.51 6.09 -1.44
CA ASP A 32 -3.33 5.14 -2.17
C ASP A 32 -2.92 3.71 -1.80
N ASP A 33 -3.85 2.95 -1.21
CA ASP A 33 -3.64 1.54 -0.88
C ASP A 33 -3.84 0.66 -2.13
N VAL A 34 -2.80 0.62 -2.97
CA VAL A 34 -2.82 -0.11 -4.24
C VAL A 34 -2.97 -1.62 -3.99
N ALA A 35 -2.37 -2.12 -2.91
CA ALA A 35 -2.45 -3.54 -2.54
C ALA A 35 -3.86 -4.00 -2.15
N ARG A 36 -4.72 -3.10 -1.63
CA ARG A 36 -6.14 -3.41 -1.41
C ARG A 36 -7.01 -3.36 -2.67
N ARG A 37 -6.57 -2.64 -3.70
CA ARG A 37 -7.29 -2.55 -4.98
C ARG A 37 -7.00 -3.75 -5.89
N ASP A 38 -5.81 -4.32 -5.79
CA ASP A 38 -5.41 -5.51 -6.55
C ASP A 38 -4.40 -6.37 -5.77
N GLU A 39 -4.74 -7.63 -5.52
CA GLU A 39 -3.87 -8.57 -4.80
C GLU A 39 -2.52 -8.83 -5.49
N ASN A 40 -2.50 -8.66 -6.83
CA ASN A 40 -1.32 -8.83 -7.67
C ASN A 40 -0.56 -7.51 -7.89
N ALA A 41 -0.98 -6.40 -7.27
CA ALA A 41 -0.31 -5.10 -7.42
C ALA A 41 1.19 -5.18 -7.10
N MET A 42 1.54 -5.84 -5.99
CA MET A 42 2.93 -6.04 -5.60
C MET A 42 3.69 -6.90 -6.64
N PHE A 43 3.05 -7.96 -7.15
CA PHE A 43 3.66 -8.79 -8.17
C PHE A 43 3.94 -7.99 -9.46
N ARG A 44 2.96 -7.22 -9.95
CA ARG A 44 3.17 -6.39 -11.15
C ARG A 44 4.23 -5.31 -10.92
N PHE A 45 4.19 -4.64 -9.77
CA PHE A 45 5.18 -3.63 -9.41
C PHE A 45 6.62 -4.16 -9.45
N LEU A 46 6.85 -5.39 -8.99
CA LEU A 46 8.16 -6.02 -9.00
C LEU A 46 8.58 -6.56 -10.38
N ASN A 47 7.65 -6.75 -11.32
CA ASN A 47 7.90 -7.41 -12.61
C ASN A 47 7.81 -6.50 -13.85
N GLY A 48 7.37 -5.24 -13.72
CA GLY A 48 7.36 -4.25 -14.81
C GLY A 48 6.18 -4.38 -15.75
#